data_AF-A0A840LDX8-F1
#
_entry.id   AF-A0A840LDX8-F1
#
_cell.length_a   1.000
_cell.length_b   1.000
_cell.length_c   1.000
_cell.angle_alpha   90.00
_cell.angle_beta   90.00
_cell.angle_gamma   90.00
#
_symmetry.space_group_name_H-M   'P 1'
#
loop_
_entity.id
_entity.type
_entity.pdbx_description
1 polymer ?
#
loop_
_entity_poly.entity_id
_entity_poly.type
_entity_poly.pdbx_seq_one_letter_code
_entity_poly.pdbx_strand_id
1 'polypeptide(L)'
;MALRTPFRLLAATATFSLLAITGHVQAATYTMTGDTTGAPTFNRPVQGLGSLSGVGTAVHYQTFSFSVDTSGSYSFTSLASPTWDNFLILYHTSFNPAAALSNAVIANDDSPSVGSSAFTTNLSSGTQYILVTTGFGNNHFGAYTDTITGPGNVVAVPEPESYALMGAGLGLLAWVSRRRQAKA
;
A
#
# COMPACT_ATOMS: atom_id res chain seq x y z
N MET A 1 -77.46 21.12 43.35
CA MET A 1 -76.31 21.99 43.05
C MET A 1 -75.05 21.33 43.57
N ALA A 2 -74.45 20.44 42.78
CA ALA A 2 -73.16 19.80 43.04
C ALA A 2 -72.66 19.23 41.70
N LEU A 3 -71.92 20.04 40.94
CA LEU A 3 -71.37 19.64 39.64
C LEU A 3 -69.89 19.30 39.82
N ARG A 4 -69.55 18.07 39.45
CA ARG A 4 -68.22 17.46 39.57
C ARG A 4 -67.26 18.04 38.54
N THR A 5 -66.03 18.34 38.95
CA THR A 5 -64.90 18.76 38.12
C THR A 5 -64.39 17.61 37.24
N PRO A 6 -64.00 17.86 35.97
CA PRO A 6 -63.17 16.93 35.22
C PRO A 6 -61.70 17.37 35.18
N PHE A 7 -60.84 16.47 35.65
CA PHE A 7 -59.40 16.42 35.38
C PHE A 7 -59.16 16.32 33.86
N ARG A 8 -58.29 17.19 33.31
CA ARG A 8 -57.77 17.04 31.94
C ARG A 8 -56.30 16.63 32.02
N LEU A 9 -56.03 15.38 31.65
CA LEU A 9 -54.70 14.81 31.47
C LEU A 9 -54.05 15.44 30.24
N LEU A 10 -52.91 16.13 30.40
CA LEU A 10 -52.03 16.45 29.27
C LEU A 10 -51.17 15.22 28.96
N ALA A 11 -51.32 14.66 27.75
CA ALA A 11 -50.41 13.63 27.24
C ALA A 11 -49.20 14.32 26.59
N ALA A 12 -48.00 14.13 27.16
CA ALA A 12 -46.75 14.56 26.57
C ALA A 12 -46.19 13.46 25.66
N THR A 13 -46.24 13.66 24.35
CA THR A 13 -45.54 12.81 23.37
C THR A 13 -44.04 13.15 23.37
N ALA A 14 -43.22 12.24 23.90
CA ALA A 14 -41.77 12.31 23.78
C ALA A 14 -41.33 11.65 22.46
N THR A 15 -40.91 12.44 21.48
CA THR A 15 -40.25 11.96 20.27
C THR A 15 -38.77 11.69 20.56
N PHE A 16 -38.36 10.42 20.55
CA PHE A 16 -36.96 10.02 20.51
C PHE A 16 -36.44 10.15 19.08
N SER A 17 -35.68 11.21 18.80
CA SER A 17 -34.96 11.35 17.53
C SER A 17 -33.72 10.46 17.55
N LEU A 18 -33.72 9.42 16.72
CA LEU A 18 -32.55 8.55 16.50
C LEU A 18 -31.49 9.34 15.71
N LEU A 19 -30.44 9.79 16.39
CA LEU A 19 -29.28 10.41 15.76
C LEU A 19 -28.46 9.31 15.05
N ALA A 20 -28.70 9.10 13.77
CA ALA A 20 -27.86 8.25 12.93
C ALA A 20 -26.50 8.96 12.76
N ILE A 21 -25.50 8.52 13.51
CA ILE A 21 -24.11 8.96 13.31
C ILE A 21 -23.61 8.24 12.05
N THR A 22 -23.73 8.87 10.89
CA THR A 22 -23.06 8.41 9.68
C THR A 22 -21.56 8.58 9.88
N GLY A 23 -20.85 7.50 10.21
CA GLY A 23 -19.39 7.51 10.23
C GLY A 23 -18.86 7.78 8.84
N HIS A 24 -18.26 8.95 8.62
CA HIS A 24 -17.53 9.24 7.40
C HIS A 24 -16.24 8.42 7.41
N VAL A 25 -16.13 7.40 6.57
CA VAL A 25 -14.83 6.77 6.29
C VAL A 25 -14.01 7.81 5.51
N GLN A 26 -13.08 8.47 6.18
CA GLN A 26 -12.06 9.28 5.52
C GLN A 26 -11.10 8.34 4.80
N ALA A 27 -10.77 8.64 3.54
CA ALA A 27 -9.74 7.89 2.82
C ALA A 27 -8.38 8.16 3.47
N ALA A 28 -7.64 7.10 3.78
CA ALA A 28 -6.26 7.18 4.21
C ALA A 28 -5.35 7.28 2.97
N THR A 29 -4.32 8.12 3.05
CA THR A 29 -3.32 8.30 2.01
C THR A 29 -1.94 8.00 2.57
N TYR A 30 -1.18 7.19 1.84
CA TYR A 30 0.21 6.88 2.12
C TYR A 30 1.06 7.26 0.91
N THR A 31 2.08 8.09 1.13
CA THR A 31 2.97 8.59 0.09
C THR A 31 4.40 8.18 0.38
N MET A 32 5.10 7.73 -0.65
CA MET A 32 6.51 7.35 -0.59
C MET A 32 7.25 7.86 -1.81
N THR A 33 8.56 8.08 -1.65
CA THR A 33 9.45 8.52 -2.73
C THR A 33 10.56 7.48 -2.92
N GLY A 34 11.01 7.28 -4.15
CA GLY A 34 12.12 6.39 -4.46
C GLY A 34 12.90 6.85 -5.69
N ASP A 35 13.93 6.08 -6.07
CA ASP A 35 14.74 6.31 -7.26
C ASP A 35 15.27 4.98 -7.83
N THR A 36 14.80 4.60 -9.01
CA THR A 36 15.21 3.34 -9.66
C THR A 36 16.64 3.39 -10.23
N THR A 37 17.32 4.53 -10.21
CA THR A 37 18.69 4.68 -10.74
C THR A 37 19.66 3.69 -10.09
N GLY A 38 20.26 2.83 -10.91
CA GLY A 38 21.23 1.82 -10.46
C GLY A 38 20.63 0.65 -9.68
N ALA A 39 19.29 0.56 -9.58
CA ALA A 39 18.61 -0.55 -8.94
C ALA A 39 18.80 -1.86 -9.73
N PRO A 40 18.49 -3.05 -9.16
CA PRO A 40 18.45 -4.28 -9.92
C PRO A 40 17.49 -4.19 -11.11
N THR A 41 17.70 -5.04 -12.12
CA THR A 41 16.86 -5.08 -13.32
C THR A 41 16.11 -6.39 -13.47
N PHE A 42 15.01 -6.35 -14.21
CA PHE A 42 14.23 -7.54 -14.57
C PHE A 42 13.52 -7.36 -15.91
N ASN A 43 13.00 -8.47 -16.46
CA ASN A 43 12.10 -8.40 -17.60
C ASN A 43 10.66 -8.25 -17.09
N ARG A 44 10.08 -7.06 -17.25
CA ARG A 44 8.73 -6.78 -16.75
C ARG A 44 7.65 -7.48 -17.60
N PRO A 45 6.48 -7.80 -17.02
CA PRO A 45 5.28 -8.14 -17.77
C PRO A 45 4.85 -7.02 -18.73
N VAL A 46 4.09 -7.39 -19.76
CA VAL A 46 3.22 -6.45 -20.46
C VAL A 46 2.05 -6.05 -19.55
N GLN A 47 1.40 -4.91 -19.82
CA GLN A 47 0.30 -4.39 -18.99
C GLN A 47 -0.84 -5.40 -18.77
N GLY A 48 -1.17 -6.20 -19.78
CA GLY A 48 -2.19 -7.25 -19.68
C GLY A 48 -1.76 -8.52 -18.94
N LEU A 49 -0.52 -8.58 -18.42
CA LEU A 49 0.05 -9.70 -17.66
C LEU A 49 0.05 -11.06 -18.39
N GLY A 50 -0.14 -11.09 -19.71
CA GLY A 50 -0.17 -12.33 -20.51
C GLY A 50 1.21 -12.83 -20.96
N SER A 51 2.23 -11.99 -20.92
CA SER A 51 3.59 -12.31 -21.36
C SER A 51 4.62 -11.35 -20.77
N LEU A 52 5.90 -11.69 -20.91
CA LEU A 52 7.00 -10.75 -20.66
C LEU A 52 7.10 -9.71 -21.80
N SER A 53 7.66 -8.55 -21.49
CA SER A 53 7.83 -7.45 -22.43
C SER A 53 9.02 -7.71 -23.37
N GLY A 54 8.86 -7.33 -24.64
CA GLY A 54 9.97 -7.27 -25.60
C GLY A 54 10.76 -5.97 -25.54
N VAL A 55 10.25 -4.94 -24.85
CA VAL A 55 10.86 -3.60 -24.74
C VAL A 55 11.49 -3.39 -23.37
N GLY A 56 10.83 -3.84 -22.31
CA GLY A 56 11.28 -3.75 -20.93
C GLY A 56 11.97 -5.02 -20.45
N THR A 57 13.02 -5.45 -21.15
CA THR A 57 13.72 -6.72 -20.89
C THR A 57 14.69 -6.68 -19.70
N ALA A 58 15.13 -5.49 -19.31
CA ALA A 58 16.08 -5.23 -18.24
C ALA A 58 15.82 -3.85 -17.63
N VAL A 59 14.58 -3.64 -17.15
CA VAL A 59 14.15 -2.38 -16.54
C VAL A 59 14.55 -2.33 -15.07
N HIS A 60 15.03 -1.17 -14.61
CA HIS A 60 15.36 -0.96 -13.20
C HIS A 60 14.08 -0.95 -12.36
N TYR A 61 14.12 -1.54 -11.15
CA TYR A 61 12.94 -1.60 -10.30
C TYR A 61 13.23 -1.36 -8.82
N GLN A 62 12.25 -0.82 -8.12
CA GLN A 62 12.18 -0.81 -6.66
C GLN A 62 10.90 -1.51 -6.20
N THR A 63 10.93 -2.05 -4.99
CA THR A 63 9.79 -2.75 -4.38
C THR A 63 9.37 -2.08 -3.09
N PHE A 64 8.07 -1.98 -2.86
CA PHE A 64 7.50 -1.59 -1.58
C PHE A 64 6.52 -2.68 -1.11
N SER A 65 6.90 -3.38 -0.04
CA SER A 65 6.07 -4.41 0.59
C SER A 65 5.16 -3.80 1.65
N PHE A 66 3.87 -4.09 1.59
CA PHE A 66 2.88 -3.54 2.51
C PHE A 66 1.70 -4.47 2.72
N SER A 67 0.88 -4.13 3.71
CA SER A 67 -0.48 -4.64 3.90
C SER A 67 -1.42 -3.48 4.18
N VAL A 68 -2.72 -3.75 4.18
CA VAL A 68 -3.74 -2.77 4.59
C VAL A 68 -4.50 -3.26 5.80
N ASP A 69 -4.98 -2.35 6.65
CA ASP A 69 -5.78 -2.71 7.83
C ASP A 69 -7.28 -2.87 7.52
N THR A 70 -7.75 -2.37 6.38
CA THR A 70 -9.16 -2.39 5.97
C THR A 70 -9.28 -2.91 4.54
N SER A 71 -10.11 -3.93 4.32
CA SER A 71 -10.38 -4.42 2.96
C SER A 71 -11.19 -3.40 2.17
N GLY A 72 -10.91 -3.25 0.88
CA GLY A 72 -11.69 -2.36 0.01
C GLY A 72 -10.94 -1.91 -1.23
N SER A 73 -11.44 -0.87 -1.89
CA SER A 73 -10.86 -0.33 -3.12
C SER A 73 -9.72 0.64 -2.80
N TYR A 74 -8.53 0.39 -3.34
CA TYR A 74 -7.36 1.23 -3.19
C TYR A 74 -6.90 1.74 -4.57
N SER A 75 -6.58 3.02 -4.64
CA SER A 75 -6.00 3.68 -5.81
C SER A 75 -4.51 3.87 -5.61
N PHE A 76 -3.76 3.61 -6.67
CA PHE A 76 -2.31 3.72 -6.74
C PHE A 76 -1.95 4.70 -7.83
N THR A 77 -1.01 5.59 -7.55
CA THR A 77 -0.44 6.52 -8.54
C THR A 77 1.07 6.54 -8.35
N SER A 78 1.81 6.56 -9.44
CA SER A 78 3.26 6.76 -9.49
C SER A 78 3.57 7.92 -10.41
N LEU A 79 4.26 8.94 -9.91
CA LEU A 79 4.67 10.13 -10.67
C LEU A 79 6.18 10.19 -10.79
N ALA A 80 6.70 10.19 -12.01
CA ALA A 80 8.12 10.30 -12.31
C ALA A 80 8.62 11.76 -12.18
N SER A 81 9.83 11.95 -11.65
CA SER A 81 10.45 13.27 -11.48
C SER A 81 11.99 13.25 -11.68
N PRO A 82 12.56 13.97 -12.67
CA PRO A 82 11.88 14.60 -13.80
C PRO A 82 11.11 13.55 -14.62
N THR A 83 10.28 13.97 -15.57
CA THR A 83 9.48 13.04 -16.37
C THR A 83 10.36 11.96 -17.04
N TRP A 84 10.09 10.71 -16.71
CA TRP A 84 10.57 9.49 -17.38
C TRP A 84 9.42 8.50 -17.43
N ASP A 85 9.49 7.55 -18.34
CA ASP A 85 8.38 6.66 -18.66
C ASP A 85 8.32 5.47 -17.68
N ASN A 86 7.53 5.66 -16.60
CA ASN A 86 7.36 4.73 -15.51
C ASN A 86 6.25 3.71 -15.78
N PHE A 87 6.33 2.57 -15.09
CA PHE A 87 5.41 1.46 -15.19
C PHE A 87 5.21 0.88 -13.79
N LEU A 88 3.96 0.64 -13.40
CA LEU A 88 3.60 0.22 -12.05
C LEU A 88 2.98 -1.18 -12.07
N ILE A 89 3.39 -2.04 -11.14
CA ILE A 89 2.88 -3.41 -11.03
C ILE A 89 2.56 -3.72 -9.57
N LEU A 90 1.40 -4.29 -9.31
CA LEU A 90 1.07 -4.86 -8.01
C LEU A 90 1.23 -6.37 -8.05
N TYR A 91 1.96 -6.92 -7.09
CA TYR A 91 2.03 -8.35 -6.83
C TYR A 91 1.34 -8.69 -5.51
N HIS A 92 0.87 -9.92 -5.40
CA HIS A 92 0.28 -10.48 -4.19
C HIS A 92 1.23 -11.53 -3.58
N THR A 93 1.40 -11.54 -2.26
CA THR A 93 2.23 -12.49 -1.50
C THR A 93 3.75 -12.45 -1.76
N SER A 94 4.22 -12.41 -3.01
CA SER A 94 5.66 -12.34 -3.30
C SER A 94 5.96 -11.77 -4.68
N PHE A 95 7.15 -11.19 -4.81
CA PHE A 95 7.74 -10.77 -6.08
C PHE A 95 9.02 -11.57 -6.34
N ASN A 96 9.18 -12.06 -7.57
CA ASN A 96 10.40 -12.71 -8.04
C ASN A 96 10.78 -12.16 -9.43
N PRO A 97 11.91 -11.45 -9.58
CA PRO A 97 12.31 -10.85 -10.86
C PRO A 97 12.60 -11.90 -11.95
N ALA A 98 12.95 -13.13 -11.57
CA ALA A 98 13.16 -14.23 -12.52
C ALA A 98 11.85 -14.92 -12.95
N ALA A 99 10.73 -14.61 -12.29
CA ALA A 99 9.41 -15.16 -12.57
C ALA A 99 8.34 -14.05 -12.53
N ALA A 100 8.56 -12.98 -13.30
CA ALA A 100 7.82 -11.71 -13.19
C ALA A 100 6.31 -11.81 -13.50
N LEU A 101 5.83 -12.90 -14.11
CA LEU A 101 4.39 -13.13 -14.30
C LEU A 101 3.72 -13.76 -13.08
N SER A 102 4.50 -14.40 -12.20
CA SER A 102 3.98 -15.07 -11.02
C SER A 102 3.47 -14.03 -10.03
N ASN A 103 2.23 -14.23 -9.55
CA ASN A 103 1.56 -13.40 -8.56
C ASN A 103 1.30 -11.93 -8.95
N ALA A 104 1.52 -11.53 -10.20
CA ALA A 104 1.14 -10.21 -10.68
C ALA A 104 -0.40 -10.09 -10.68
N VAL A 105 -0.91 -9.02 -10.08
CA VAL A 105 -2.34 -8.76 -9.89
C VAL A 105 -2.85 -7.79 -10.96
N ILE A 106 -2.13 -6.68 -11.13
CA ILE A 106 -2.47 -5.61 -12.06
C ILE A 106 -1.21 -4.83 -12.41
N ALA A 107 -1.15 -4.29 -13.62
CA ALA A 107 -0.12 -3.36 -14.04
C ALA A 107 -0.72 -2.21 -14.83
N ASN A 108 -0.04 -1.07 -14.84
CA ASN A 108 -0.34 0.01 -15.77
C ASN A 108 0.95 0.77 -16.14
N ASP A 109 0.99 1.18 -17.41
CA ASP A 109 2.00 2.02 -18.03
C ASP A 109 1.67 3.50 -17.81
N ASP A 110 0.58 3.96 -18.43
CA ASP A 110 0.22 5.37 -18.50
C ASP A 110 -1.15 5.66 -17.85
N SER A 111 -1.22 6.78 -17.13
CA SER A 111 -2.45 7.37 -16.62
C SER A 111 -2.28 8.86 -16.27
N PRO A 112 -2.66 9.82 -17.13
CA PRO A 112 -3.14 9.66 -18.51
C PRO A 112 -2.03 9.65 -19.56
N SER A 113 -0.78 9.93 -19.18
CA SER A 113 0.34 10.11 -20.10
C SER A 113 1.65 9.69 -19.45
N VAL A 114 2.67 9.49 -20.28
CA VAL A 114 4.06 9.22 -19.92
C VAL A 114 4.53 10.03 -18.70
N GLY A 115 5.12 9.33 -17.74
CA GLY A 115 5.56 9.88 -16.46
C GLY A 115 4.53 9.81 -15.35
N SER A 116 3.39 9.17 -15.61
CA SER A 116 2.40 8.85 -14.61
C SER A 116 1.80 7.48 -14.86
N SER A 117 1.87 6.58 -13.90
CA SER A 117 1.20 5.27 -13.93
C SER A 117 0.19 5.19 -12.80
N ALA A 118 -1.00 4.63 -13.03
CA ALA A 118 -1.99 4.49 -11.97
C ALA A 118 -2.96 3.33 -12.20
N PHE A 119 -3.50 2.77 -11.12
CA PHE A 119 -4.60 1.81 -11.19
C PHE A 119 -5.40 1.79 -9.88
N THR A 120 -6.60 1.22 -9.93
CA THR A 120 -7.43 0.97 -8.75
C THR A 120 -7.74 -0.52 -8.66
N THR A 121 -7.58 -1.12 -7.49
CA THR A 121 -7.89 -2.54 -7.27
C THR A 121 -8.36 -2.79 -5.84
N ASN A 122 -9.06 -3.91 -5.63
CA ASN A 122 -9.49 -4.32 -4.30
C ASN A 122 -8.36 -5.04 -3.56
N LEU A 123 -8.08 -4.60 -2.34
CA LEU A 123 -7.14 -5.24 -1.42
C LEU A 123 -7.88 -5.88 -0.26
N SER A 124 -7.31 -6.96 0.27
CA SER A 124 -7.77 -7.62 1.49
C SER A 124 -6.92 -7.22 2.69
N SER A 125 -7.59 -6.93 3.81
CA SER A 125 -6.92 -6.60 5.08
C SER A 125 -5.99 -7.73 5.52
N GLY A 126 -4.84 -7.36 6.09
CA GLY A 126 -3.82 -8.28 6.59
C GLY A 126 -3.08 -9.09 5.53
N THR A 127 -3.38 -8.86 4.24
CA THR A 127 -2.73 -9.54 3.12
C THR A 127 -1.49 -8.75 2.67
N GLN A 128 -0.39 -9.45 2.39
CA GLN A 128 0.82 -8.82 1.86
C GLN A 128 0.70 -8.57 0.36
N TYR A 129 1.00 -7.34 -0.02
CA TYR A 129 1.16 -6.90 -1.40
C TYR A 129 2.54 -6.29 -1.59
N ILE A 130 3.03 -6.34 -2.83
CA ILE A 130 4.30 -5.74 -3.23
C ILE A 130 4.02 -4.82 -4.41
N LEU A 131 4.18 -3.52 -4.20
CA LEU A 131 4.17 -2.55 -5.28
C LEU A 131 5.56 -2.52 -5.92
N VAL A 132 5.63 -2.69 -7.23
CA VAL A 132 6.85 -2.62 -8.01
C VAL A 132 6.78 -1.42 -8.92
N THR A 133 7.70 -0.49 -8.72
CA THR A 133 7.85 0.72 -9.54
C THR A 133 9.05 0.52 -10.44
N THR A 134 8.83 0.60 -11.76
CA THR A 134 9.85 0.30 -12.77
C THR A 134 9.68 1.19 -14.00
N GLY A 135 10.54 1.03 -15.01
CA GLY A 135 10.41 1.71 -16.30
C GLY A 135 9.61 0.94 -17.33
N PHE A 136 9.01 1.65 -18.28
CA PHE A 136 8.46 1.01 -19.47
C PHE A 136 9.59 0.39 -20.34
N GLY A 137 10.69 1.10 -20.55
CA GLY A 137 11.83 0.66 -21.35
C GLY A 137 13.12 0.61 -20.53
N ASN A 138 14.11 -0.14 -20.99
CA ASN A 138 15.35 -0.40 -20.22
C ASN A 138 16.10 0.86 -19.79
N ASN A 139 15.97 1.96 -20.53
CA ASN A 139 16.61 3.24 -20.24
C ASN A 139 15.68 4.23 -19.52
N HIS A 140 14.51 3.79 -19.05
CA HIS A 140 13.53 4.60 -18.34
C HIS A 140 13.67 4.31 -16.85
N PHE A 141 14.29 5.22 -16.11
CA PHE A 141 14.54 5.11 -14.68
C PHE A 141 14.77 6.51 -14.10
N GLY A 142 14.64 6.61 -12.77
CA GLY A 142 14.86 7.85 -12.06
C GLY A 142 14.01 7.94 -10.79
N ALA A 143 13.98 9.14 -10.21
CA ALA A 143 13.20 9.41 -9.02
C ALA A 143 11.69 9.44 -9.31
N TYR A 144 10.90 9.03 -8.32
CA TYR A 144 9.45 8.98 -8.40
C TYR A 144 8.78 9.23 -7.06
N THR A 145 7.47 9.49 -7.09
CA THR A 145 6.59 9.53 -5.93
C THR A 145 5.40 8.60 -6.14
N ASP A 146 5.26 7.60 -5.27
CA ASP A 146 4.10 6.71 -5.25
C ASP A 146 3.11 7.16 -4.17
N THR A 147 1.82 7.08 -4.49
CA THR A 147 0.73 7.39 -3.58
C THR A 147 -0.30 6.26 -3.61
N ILE A 148 -0.67 5.79 -2.42
CA ILE A 148 -1.71 4.79 -2.20
C ILE A 148 -2.82 5.44 -1.39
N THR A 149 -4.05 5.42 -1.90
CA THR A 149 -5.23 6.00 -1.22
C THR A 149 -6.35 4.98 -1.16
N GLY A 150 -6.96 4.79 0.01
CA GLY A 150 -8.08 3.87 0.19
C GLY A 150 -8.74 3.95 1.56
N PRO A 151 -9.61 2.99 1.92
CA PRO A 151 -10.45 3.06 3.13
C PRO A 151 -9.71 2.82 4.46
N GLY A 152 -8.47 2.34 4.43
CA GLY A 152 -7.70 2.01 5.63
C GLY A 152 -6.21 2.27 5.46
N ASN A 153 -5.47 2.18 6.57
CA ASN A 153 -4.05 2.52 6.61
C ASN A 153 -3.22 1.52 5.82
N VAL A 154 -2.17 2.03 5.17
CA VAL A 154 -1.10 1.23 4.56
C VAL A 154 -0.03 0.98 5.61
N VAL A 155 0.24 -0.28 5.88
CA VAL A 155 1.24 -0.71 6.86
C VAL A 155 2.41 -1.33 6.10
N ALA A 156 3.54 -0.63 6.05
CA ALA A 156 4.76 -1.15 5.46
C ALA A 156 5.18 -2.45 6.16
N VAL A 157 5.52 -3.46 5.38
CA VAL A 157 6.02 -4.74 5.89
C VAL A 157 7.55 -4.70 5.84
N PRO A 158 8.25 -4.71 6.99
CA PRO A 158 9.71 -4.68 7.00
C PRO A 158 10.27 -5.89 6.25
N GLU A 159 11.33 -5.67 5.47
CA GLU A 159 11.94 -6.75 4.72
C GLU A 159 12.56 -7.79 5.68
N PRO A 160 12.59 -9.09 5.31
CA PRO A 160 13.07 -10.16 6.19
C PRO A 160 14.47 -9.90 6.77
N GLU A 161 15.32 -9.20 6.02
CA GLU A 161 16.66 -8.83 6.44
C GLU A 161 16.70 -7.73 7.50
N SER A 162 15.70 -6.86 7.58
CA SER A 162 15.55 -5.94 8.71
C SER A 162 15.31 -6.71 10.01
N TYR A 163 14.50 -7.79 9.97
CA TYR A 163 14.32 -8.68 11.11
C TYR A 163 15.57 -9.49 11.43
N ALA A 164 16.30 -9.95 10.41
CA ALA A 164 17.56 -10.67 10.60
C ALA A 164 18.63 -9.80 11.26
N LEU A 165 18.78 -8.54 10.81
CA LEU A 165 19.72 -7.57 11.40
C LEU A 165 19.30 -7.15 12.80
N MET A 166 18.00 -6.95 13.04
CA MET A 166 17.50 -6.71 14.40
C MET A 166 17.80 -7.90 15.32
N GLY A 167 17.54 -9.12 14.87
CA GLY A 167 17.87 -10.35 15.61
C GLY A 167 19.36 -10.48 15.89
N ALA A 168 20.21 -10.22 14.88
CA ALA A 168 21.67 -10.25 15.03
C ALA A 168 22.16 -9.18 16.01
N GLY A 169 21.63 -7.95 15.91
CA GLY A 169 21.97 -6.84 16.81
C GLY A 169 21.60 -7.16 18.26
N LEU A 170 20.37 -7.63 18.50
CA LEU A 170 19.93 -8.06 19.83
C LEU A 170 20.76 -9.23 20.38
N GLY A 171 21.11 -10.19 19.52
CA GLY A 171 22.00 -11.30 19.87
C GLY A 171 23.38 -10.82 20.32
N LEU A 172 23.97 -9.86 19.61
CA LEU A 172 25.27 -9.26 19.95
C LEU A 172 25.21 -8.51 21.28
N LEU A 173 24.15 -7.72 21.53
CA LEU A 173 23.96 -7.01 22.79
C LEU A 173 23.82 -7.96 23.98
N ALA A 174 23.05 -9.05 23.83
CA ALA A 174 22.90 -10.08 24.85
C ALA A 174 24.23 -10.79 25.18
N TRP A 175 25.09 -11.00 24.18
CA TRP A 175 26.41 -11.58 24.38
C TRP A 175 27.37 -10.62 25.11
N VAL A 176 27.39 -9.34 24.74
CA VAL A 176 28.20 -8.33 25.41
C VAL A 176 27.79 -8.16 26.87
N SER A 177 26.48 -8.13 27.17
CA SER A 177 26.00 -7.98 28.55
C SER A 177 26.40 -9.15 29.44
N ARG A 178 26.28 -10.40 28.94
CA ARG A 178 26.75 -11.61 29.64
C ARG A 178 28.24 -11.56 29.93
N ARG A 179 29.07 -11.10 28.98
CA ARG A 179 30.52 -10.97 29.17
C ARG A 179 30.90 -9.92 30.21
N ARG A 180 30.10 -8.85 30.35
CA ARG A 180 30.32 -7.83 31.39
C ARG A 180 29.95 -8.35 32.78
N GLN A 181 28.86 -9.11 32.91
CA GLN A 181 28.48 -9.72 34.18
C GLN A 181 29.45 -10.81 34.64
N ALA A 182 30.09 -11.54 33.72
CA ALA A 182 31.11 -12.54 34.07
C ALA A 182 32.45 -11.94 34.53
N LYS A 183 32.64 -10.62 34.41
CA LYS A 183 33.86 -9.89 34.80
C LYS A 183 33.66 -8.99 36.03
N ALA A 184 32.44 -8.90 36.56
CA ALA A 184 32.10 -8.21 37.80
C ALA A 184 31.94 -9.23 38.92
#